data_AF-A0AAU7EJ43-F1
#
_entry.id   AF-A0AAU7EJ43-F1
#
_cell.length_a   1.000
_cell.length_b   1.000
_cell.length_c   1.000
_cell.angle_alpha   90.00
_cell.angle_beta   90.00
_cell.angle_gamma   90.00
#
_symmetry.space_group_name_H-M   'P 1'
#
loop_
_entity.id
_entity.type
_entity.pdbx_description
1 polymer ?
#
loop_
_entity_poly.entity_id
_entity_poly.type
_entity_poly.pdbx_seq_one_letter_code
_entity_poly.pdbx_strand_id
1 'polypeptide(L)'
;MALSILSCVKDKKEQQETPKPTYETNWESLAKYDEAAEWFKDAKFGIYAHWGVMSVPAYANDWYARNMHIEGTDEFKHHVETYGAHSKFGYHDYVPMFKAEKFDANAWADLFEKSGAKFAGLVAEHHDGWSNWGSKINPWNAVDMGPKRDVLGELSAAIKKKNMKFVASFHMARNLQIFKEQPEKWLNDTSYFPYNPKLPTSSEDPLLAKMYGNISKEKFNNNWIGQLKEVIDNYSPDLIYFDSQTQKIPEAYKKEFAAYYFNNAVEENKQVVFTHKEGEFPKSVSLEDFEKGRMNKITKEFWLTDETVSLGSWSYTNTLGLKKTNDIIHVLADVVSKNGALMLNVSPMGNGIIPINQQNILLEIGDWLKTNGEAIYGSRPWKVFGEGPTKQEKSGMFLDKITYTPQDIRYTRKETTIYAIVLGWPGNNKFLTLTAFTNAILGNQIPKIKTISILGYKGEVSFSIEEKGLLLKTPNQEIDDKAFVIKIETKS
;
A
#
# COMPACT_ATOMS: atom_id res chain seq x y z
N MET A 1 -40.14 -56.76 35.20
CA MET A 1 -40.11 -55.43 34.56
C MET A 1 -39.43 -54.48 35.54
N ALA A 2 -38.15 -54.20 35.34
CA ALA A 2 -37.40 -53.19 36.09
C ALA A 2 -36.43 -52.56 35.08
N LEU A 3 -36.74 -51.34 34.66
CA LEU A 3 -35.92 -50.54 33.76
C LEU A 3 -34.86 -49.81 34.61
N SER A 4 -33.58 -50.13 34.41
CA SER A 4 -32.47 -49.31 34.91
C SER A 4 -32.08 -48.29 33.85
N ILE A 5 -32.22 -47.01 34.17
CA ILE A 5 -31.78 -45.89 33.36
C ILE A 5 -30.34 -45.55 33.79
N LEU A 6 -29.34 -45.85 32.95
CA LEU A 6 -27.99 -45.31 33.12
C LEU A 6 -27.93 -43.91 32.47
N SER A 7 -27.72 -42.89 33.29
CA SER A 7 -27.42 -41.52 32.88
C SER A 7 -25.93 -41.42 32.49
N CYS A 8 -25.64 -41.15 31.22
CA CYS A 8 -24.32 -40.71 30.78
C CYS A 8 -24.11 -39.24 31.16
N VAL A 9 -23.29 -38.99 32.19
CA VAL A 9 -22.70 -37.68 32.45
C VAL A 9 -21.58 -37.48 31.42
N LYS A 10 -21.73 -36.49 30.53
CA LYS A 10 -20.64 -36.01 29.68
C LYS A 10 -19.80 -35.05 30.52
N ASP A 11 -18.57 -35.45 30.82
CA ASP A 11 -17.55 -34.55 31.37
C ASP A 11 -17.29 -33.40 30.39
N LYS A 12 -17.68 -32.19 30.76
CA LYS A 12 -17.20 -30.95 30.14
C LYS A 12 -15.74 -30.77 30.56
N LYS A 13 -14.79 -31.04 29.65
CA LYS A 13 -13.44 -30.50 29.79
C LYS A 13 -13.53 -28.98 29.72
N GLU A 14 -13.27 -28.31 30.85
CA GLU A 14 -12.91 -26.89 30.86
C GLU A 14 -11.68 -26.71 29.97
N GLN A 15 -11.84 -26.02 28.84
CA GLN A 15 -10.71 -25.46 28.12
C GLN A 15 -10.17 -24.31 28.98
N GLN A 16 -9.01 -24.51 29.60
CA GLN A 16 -8.24 -23.39 30.15
C GLN A 16 -7.91 -22.44 28.99
N GLU A 17 -8.55 -21.27 28.96
CA GLU A 17 -8.16 -20.19 28.07
C GLU A 17 -6.74 -19.77 28.45
N THR A 18 -5.79 -19.97 27.55
CA THR A 18 -4.45 -19.38 27.67
C THR A 18 -4.59 -17.87 27.76
N PRO A 19 -3.94 -17.19 28.73
CA PRO A 19 -4.04 -15.76 28.88
C PRO A 19 -3.58 -15.06 27.60
N LYS A 20 -4.43 -14.15 27.09
CA LYS A 20 -4.11 -13.34 25.92
C LYS A 20 -2.85 -12.49 26.19
N PRO A 21 -1.92 -12.35 25.23
CA PRO A 21 -0.75 -11.50 25.42
C PRO A 21 -1.16 -10.04 25.63
N THR A 22 -0.35 -9.29 26.37
CA THR A 22 -0.52 -7.85 26.56
C THR A 22 0.78 -7.16 26.22
N TYR A 23 0.69 -6.06 25.47
CA TYR A 23 1.81 -5.26 25.01
C TYR A 23 1.90 -3.97 25.80
N GLU A 24 3.07 -3.72 26.38
CA GLU A 24 3.37 -2.51 27.15
C GLU A 24 3.95 -1.42 26.25
N THR A 25 3.95 -0.17 26.71
CA THR A 25 4.47 0.99 25.97
C THR A 25 6.01 1.06 25.98
N ASN A 26 6.68 -0.04 25.63
CA ASN A 26 8.13 -0.13 25.48
C ASN A 26 8.51 -1.07 24.32
N TRP A 27 9.62 -0.78 23.63
CA TRP A 27 10.01 -1.49 22.41
C TRP A 27 10.32 -2.98 22.64
N GLU A 28 10.78 -3.36 23.83
CA GLU A 28 11.06 -4.77 24.17
C GLU A 28 9.77 -5.61 24.23
N SER A 29 8.73 -5.07 24.85
CA SER A 29 7.40 -5.70 24.89
C SER A 29 6.78 -5.75 23.49
N LEU A 30 6.82 -4.63 22.76
CA LEU A 30 6.24 -4.51 21.42
C LEU A 30 6.90 -5.42 20.39
N ALA A 31 8.22 -5.64 20.48
CA ALA A 31 8.97 -6.52 19.57
C ALA A 31 8.63 -8.01 19.70
N LYS A 32 7.78 -8.38 20.68
CA LYS A 32 7.22 -9.73 20.79
C LYS A 32 6.00 -9.94 19.90
N TYR A 33 5.48 -8.87 19.29
CA TYR A 33 4.45 -8.94 18.26
C TYR A 33 5.09 -9.44 16.95
N ASP A 34 4.42 -10.32 16.22
CA ASP A 34 4.87 -10.72 14.87
C ASP A 34 4.66 -9.52 13.93
N GLU A 35 5.76 -8.83 13.59
CA GLU A 35 5.74 -7.59 12.82
C GLU A 35 5.13 -7.75 11.43
N ALA A 36 5.12 -8.97 10.91
CA ALA A 36 4.68 -9.29 9.57
C ALA A 36 3.64 -10.42 9.63
N ALA A 37 2.39 -10.06 9.90
CA ALA A 37 1.27 -10.99 9.90
C ALA A 37 1.28 -11.90 8.66
N GLU A 38 1.08 -13.22 8.84
CA GLU A 38 1.16 -14.18 7.72
C GLU A 38 0.15 -13.86 6.62
N TRP A 39 -1.04 -13.34 6.97
CA TRP A 39 -2.02 -12.88 5.99
C TRP A 39 -1.43 -11.82 5.05
N PHE A 40 -0.58 -10.92 5.56
CA PHE A 40 0.01 -9.83 4.79
C PHE A 40 1.12 -10.35 3.89
N LYS A 41 1.96 -11.26 4.42
CA LYS A 41 2.95 -11.99 3.63
C LYS A 41 2.29 -12.78 2.50
N ASP A 42 1.09 -13.31 2.68
CA ASP A 42 0.37 -14.06 1.64
C ASP A 42 -0.40 -13.18 0.66
N ALA A 43 -0.82 -11.99 1.09
CA ALA A 43 -1.66 -11.07 0.33
C ALA A 43 -0.97 -10.50 -0.91
N LYS A 44 0.30 -10.10 -0.81
CA LYS A 44 1.18 -9.55 -1.87
C LYS A 44 0.74 -8.29 -2.60
N PHE A 45 -0.55 -8.10 -2.86
CA PHE A 45 -1.08 -7.02 -3.67
C PHE A 45 -2.28 -6.36 -2.98
N GLY A 46 -2.26 -5.03 -2.91
CA GLY A 46 -3.35 -4.24 -2.38
C GLY A 46 -3.51 -2.91 -3.09
N ILE A 47 -4.62 -2.22 -2.79
CA ILE A 47 -4.98 -0.94 -3.41
C ILE A 47 -5.21 0.12 -2.35
N TYR A 48 -4.80 1.36 -2.60
CA TYR A 48 -5.27 2.49 -1.82
C TYR A 48 -5.54 3.69 -2.71
N ALA A 49 -6.06 4.77 -2.14
CA ALA A 49 -6.37 5.98 -2.88
C ALA A 49 -5.93 7.23 -2.12
N HIS A 50 -5.25 8.13 -2.81
CA HIS A 50 -5.06 9.52 -2.40
C HIS A 50 -6.25 10.34 -2.87
N TRP A 51 -7.19 10.56 -1.96
CA TRP A 51 -8.43 11.25 -2.28
C TRP A 51 -8.95 12.05 -1.08
N GLY A 52 -9.39 13.28 -1.35
CA GLY A 52 -9.85 14.22 -0.36
C GLY A 52 -9.97 15.61 -0.97
N VAL A 53 -9.88 16.65 -0.12
CA VAL A 53 -9.94 18.06 -0.56
C VAL A 53 -8.85 18.37 -1.59
N MET A 54 -7.67 17.74 -1.49
CA MET A 54 -6.57 17.92 -2.46
C MET A 54 -6.91 17.47 -3.88
N SER A 55 -7.97 16.68 -4.08
CA SER A 55 -8.42 16.24 -5.40
C SER A 55 -9.38 17.22 -6.06
N VAL A 56 -9.86 18.25 -5.35
CA VAL A 56 -10.78 19.27 -5.89
C VAL A 56 -10.12 20.16 -6.94
N PRO A 57 -8.90 20.71 -6.74
CA PRO A 57 -8.28 21.60 -7.73
C PRO A 57 -7.94 20.88 -9.04
N ALA A 58 -7.72 19.56 -8.99
CA ALA A 58 -7.33 18.73 -10.14
C ALA A 58 -6.14 19.29 -10.94
N TYR A 59 -5.14 19.86 -10.24
CA TYR A 59 -4.02 20.58 -10.84
C TYR A 59 -2.68 20.18 -10.22
N ALA A 60 -1.64 20.10 -11.07
CA ALA A 60 -0.24 19.77 -10.74
C ALA A 60 -0.02 18.41 -10.07
N ASN A 61 -0.27 18.30 -8.76
CA ASN A 61 -0.10 17.08 -7.98
C ASN A 61 -0.81 17.16 -6.61
N ASP A 62 -0.70 16.10 -5.81
CA ASP A 62 -1.22 15.94 -4.45
C ASP A 62 -0.62 16.91 -3.42
N TRP A 63 0.46 17.62 -3.77
CA TRP A 63 1.04 18.71 -2.99
C TRP A 63 0.52 20.10 -3.39
N TYR A 64 -0.52 20.18 -4.24
CA TYR A 64 -1.15 21.46 -4.59
C TYR A 64 -1.47 22.32 -3.36
N ALA A 65 -2.03 21.72 -2.31
CA ALA A 65 -2.38 22.41 -1.06
C ALA A 65 -1.19 23.14 -0.44
N ARG A 66 0.01 22.57 -0.52
CA ARG A 66 1.26 23.25 -0.12
C ARG A 66 1.69 24.27 -1.16
N ASN A 67 1.88 23.82 -2.40
CA ASN A 67 2.59 24.57 -3.43
C ASN A 67 1.83 25.81 -3.90
N MET A 68 0.51 25.83 -3.76
CA MET A 68 -0.30 27.03 -4.00
C MET A 68 0.13 28.21 -3.13
N HIS A 69 0.72 27.97 -1.95
CA HIS A 69 1.17 29.03 -1.03
C HIS A 69 2.64 29.47 -1.23
N ILE A 70 3.35 28.92 -2.23
CA ILE A 70 4.76 29.22 -2.50
C ILE A 70 4.85 30.11 -3.74
N GLU A 71 5.17 31.39 -3.55
CA GLU A 71 5.27 32.35 -4.65
C GLU A 71 6.28 31.88 -5.71
N GLY A 72 5.89 31.97 -6.98
CA GLY A 72 6.70 31.57 -8.13
C GLY A 72 6.45 30.16 -8.67
N THR A 73 5.81 29.28 -7.90
CA THR A 73 5.37 27.96 -8.40
C THR A 73 4.23 28.09 -9.42
N ASP A 74 4.03 27.06 -10.23
CA ASP A 74 2.94 27.05 -11.20
C ASP A 74 1.59 26.85 -10.50
N GLU A 75 1.56 26.17 -9.35
CA GLU A 75 0.39 26.03 -8.49
C GLU A 75 -0.04 27.38 -7.92
N PHE A 76 0.89 28.21 -7.45
CA PHE A 76 0.58 29.56 -6.95
C PHE A 76 -0.01 30.44 -8.05
N LYS A 77 0.61 30.46 -9.24
CA LYS A 77 0.11 31.24 -10.39
C LYS A 77 -1.30 30.78 -10.78
N HIS A 78 -1.47 29.47 -10.99
CA HIS A 78 -2.76 28.88 -11.32
C HIS A 78 -3.83 29.22 -10.27
N HIS A 79 -3.47 29.15 -8.98
CA HIS A 79 -4.39 29.46 -7.89
C HIS A 79 -4.88 30.92 -7.96
N VAL A 80 -3.94 31.86 -8.07
CA VAL A 80 -4.25 33.30 -8.13
C VAL A 80 -5.07 33.65 -9.37
N GLU A 81 -4.74 33.05 -10.52
CA GLU A 81 -5.46 33.28 -11.79
C GLU A 81 -6.87 32.69 -11.80
N THR A 82 -7.07 31.52 -11.15
CA THR A 82 -8.33 30.77 -11.23
C THR A 82 -9.29 31.11 -10.09
N TYR A 83 -8.77 31.26 -8.87
CA TYR A 83 -9.57 31.40 -7.64
C TYR A 83 -9.37 32.77 -6.95
N GLY A 84 -8.24 33.42 -7.21
CA GLY A 84 -7.90 34.73 -6.67
C GLY A 84 -6.84 34.69 -5.56
N ALA A 85 -6.61 35.83 -4.92
CA ALA A 85 -5.60 35.93 -3.87
C ALA A 85 -5.95 35.05 -2.65
N HIS A 86 -4.93 34.49 -2.01
CA HIS A 86 -5.04 33.63 -0.82
C HIS A 86 -5.79 34.25 0.37
N SER A 87 -5.85 35.58 0.45
CA SER A 87 -6.63 36.30 1.47
C SER A 87 -8.14 36.33 1.20
N LYS A 88 -8.55 35.97 -0.02
CA LYS A 88 -9.95 35.86 -0.46
C LYS A 88 -10.38 34.41 -0.67
N PHE A 89 -9.43 33.56 -1.10
CA PHE A 89 -9.65 32.14 -1.33
C PHE A 89 -8.40 31.39 -0.87
N GLY A 90 -8.45 30.75 0.30
CA GLY A 90 -7.39 29.88 0.81
C GLY A 90 -7.69 28.40 0.56
N TYR A 91 -6.76 27.52 0.93
CA TYR A 91 -6.98 26.07 0.77
C TYR A 91 -8.24 25.55 1.50
N HIS A 92 -8.58 26.13 2.66
CA HIS A 92 -9.81 25.82 3.39
C HIS A 92 -11.09 26.09 2.60
N ASP A 93 -11.07 26.98 1.61
CA ASP A 93 -12.24 27.29 0.77
C ASP A 93 -12.53 26.23 -0.30
N TYR A 94 -11.63 25.26 -0.51
CA TYR A 94 -11.94 24.05 -1.28
C TYR A 94 -12.82 23.05 -0.51
N VAL A 95 -12.88 23.13 0.83
CA VAL A 95 -13.62 22.16 1.64
C VAL A 95 -15.11 22.08 1.25
N PRO A 96 -15.86 23.20 1.09
CA PRO A 96 -17.25 23.16 0.64
C PRO A 96 -17.44 22.64 -0.79
N MET A 97 -16.37 22.63 -1.60
CA MET A 97 -16.38 22.13 -2.98
C MET A 97 -16.14 20.60 -3.02
N PHE A 98 -15.51 20.03 -2.00
CA PHE A 98 -15.35 18.58 -1.87
C PHE A 98 -16.66 17.93 -1.41
N LYS A 99 -17.53 17.59 -2.37
CA LYS A 99 -18.88 17.05 -2.09
C LYS A 99 -19.01 15.53 -2.24
N ALA A 100 -18.05 14.86 -2.87
CA ALA A 100 -18.10 13.41 -3.11
C ALA A 100 -19.42 12.92 -3.75
N GLU A 101 -20.03 13.71 -4.65
CA GLU A 101 -21.39 13.50 -5.16
C GLU A 101 -21.59 12.17 -5.90
N LYS A 102 -20.50 11.57 -6.38
CA LYS A 102 -20.48 10.32 -7.14
C LYS A 102 -19.63 9.24 -6.47
N PHE A 103 -19.27 9.43 -5.19
CA PHE A 103 -18.59 8.42 -4.41
C PHE A 103 -19.54 7.29 -4.03
N ASP A 104 -19.13 6.07 -4.35
CA ASP A 104 -19.78 4.83 -3.99
C ASP A 104 -18.74 3.84 -3.44
N ALA A 105 -18.78 3.61 -2.13
CA ALA A 105 -17.89 2.70 -1.43
C ALA A 105 -17.99 1.26 -1.92
N ASN A 106 -19.19 0.79 -2.29
CA ASN A 106 -19.37 -0.57 -2.81
C ASN A 106 -18.78 -0.70 -4.21
N ALA A 107 -18.98 0.31 -5.07
CA ALA A 107 -18.39 0.29 -6.41
C ALA A 107 -16.85 0.29 -6.37
N TRP A 108 -16.25 1.04 -5.43
CA TRP A 108 -14.81 1.01 -5.21
C TRP A 108 -14.33 -0.36 -4.69
N ALA A 109 -14.99 -0.90 -3.66
CA ALA A 109 -14.64 -2.22 -3.13
C ALA A 109 -14.80 -3.34 -4.18
N ASP A 110 -15.84 -3.27 -5.03
CA ASP A 110 -16.05 -4.17 -6.16
C ASP A 110 -14.89 -4.10 -7.16
N LEU A 111 -14.44 -2.89 -7.51
CA LEU A 111 -13.32 -2.68 -8.42
C LEU A 111 -12.02 -3.21 -7.83
N PHE A 112 -11.76 -2.96 -6.54
CA PHE A 112 -10.55 -3.42 -5.85
C PHE A 112 -10.53 -4.95 -5.71
N GLU A 113 -11.66 -5.58 -5.41
CA GLU A 113 -11.77 -7.04 -5.41
C GLU A 113 -11.47 -7.61 -6.80
N LYS A 114 -12.07 -7.02 -7.86
CA LYS A 114 -11.88 -7.45 -9.24
C LYS A 114 -10.44 -7.27 -9.72
N SER A 115 -9.70 -6.30 -9.19
CA SER A 115 -8.27 -6.14 -9.50
C SER A 115 -7.39 -7.22 -8.89
N GLY A 116 -7.94 -8.07 -8.02
CA GLY A 116 -7.23 -9.13 -7.31
C GLY A 116 -6.70 -8.70 -5.94
N ALA A 117 -6.86 -7.44 -5.54
CA ALA A 117 -6.37 -6.93 -4.26
C ALA A 117 -6.82 -7.80 -3.07
N LYS A 118 -5.93 -7.99 -2.10
CA LYS A 118 -6.21 -8.72 -0.85
C LYS A 118 -6.32 -7.80 0.36
N PHE A 119 -5.78 -6.60 0.23
CA PHE A 119 -5.98 -5.50 1.16
C PHE A 119 -6.30 -4.23 0.37
N ALA A 120 -7.17 -3.38 0.91
CA ALA A 120 -7.50 -2.12 0.27
C ALA A 120 -7.85 -1.01 1.28
N GLY A 121 -7.78 0.24 0.86
CA GLY A 121 -8.23 1.35 1.69
C GLY A 121 -8.04 2.75 1.10
N LEU A 122 -7.91 3.72 2.00
CA LEU A 122 -7.89 5.15 1.68
C LEU A 122 -6.87 5.87 2.55
N VAL A 123 -6.31 6.98 2.04
CA VAL A 123 -5.66 7.98 2.89
C VAL A 123 -6.70 8.59 3.82
N ALA A 124 -6.69 8.13 5.07
CA ALA A 124 -7.60 8.59 6.13
C ALA A 124 -7.36 10.08 6.42
N GLU A 125 -6.10 10.50 6.49
CA GLU A 125 -5.70 11.90 6.59
C GLU A 125 -4.35 12.09 5.90
N HIS A 126 -4.31 13.00 4.93
CA HIS A 126 -3.08 13.36 4.23
C HIS A 126 -2.32 14.44 5.03
N HIS A 127 -1.37 15.13 4.43
CA HIS A 127 -0.64 16.22 5.07
C HIS A 127 -1.44 17.50 5.31
N ASP A 128 -2.60 17.63 4.68
CA ASP A 128 -3.34 18.89 4.52
C ASP A 128 -4.31 19.20 5.67
N GLY A 129 -4.33 18.36 6.70
CA GLY A 129 -5.15 18.54 7.91
C GLY A 129 -6.62 18.15 7.74
N TRP A 130 -6.96 17.43 6.67
CA TRP A 130 -8.31 16.94 6.38
C TRP A 130 -8.50 15.47 6.74
N SER A 131 -9.49 15.17 7.59
CA SER A 131 -9.83 13.80 8.00
C SER A 131 -11.00 13.26 7.16
N ASN A 132 -10.83 12.12 6.48
CA ASN A 132 -11.87 11.46 5.67
C ASN A 132 -12.89 10.65 6.50
N TRP A 133 -12.91 10.80 7.82
CA TRP A 133 -13.87 10.17 8.73
C TRP A 133 -14.55 11.22 9.63
N GLY A 134 -15.54 10.83 10.44
CA GLY A 134 -16.15 11.72 11.42
C GLY A 134 -15.31 11.89 12.69
N SER A 135 -14.24 12.69 12.65
CA SER A 135 -13.37 12.90 13.82
C SER A 135 -14.04 13.78 14.87
N LYS A 136 -14.02 13.37 16.15
CA LYS A 136 -14.43 14.23 17.27
C LYS A 136 -13.31 15.18 17.67
N ILE A 137 -12.07 14.83 17.35
CA ILE A 137 -10.89 15.64 17.59
C ILE A 137 -10.78 16.72 16.53
N ASN A 138 -10.78 16.38 15.23
CA ASN A 138 -10.57 17.32 14.14
C ASN A 138 -11.87 17.78 13.48
N PRO A 139 -12.27 19.07 13.59
CA PRO A 139 -13.46 19.58 12.93
C PRO A 139 -13.34 19.66 11.39
N TRP A 140 -12.11 19.62 10.84
CA TRP A 140 -11.88 19.57 9.41
C TRP A 140 -12.03 18.15 8.89
N ASN A 141 -13.28 17.69 8.83
CA ASN A 141 -13.57 16.29 8.54
C ASN A 141 -14.78 16.09 7.63
N ALA A 142 -14.85 14.91 7.01
CA ALA A 142 -15.83 14.59 5.97
C ALA A 142 -17.29 14.51 6.45
N VAL A 143 -17.54 14.35 7.75
CA VAL A 143 -18.90 14.32 8.32
C VAL A 143 -19.35 15.74 8.68
N ASP A 144 -18.49 16.50 9.36
CA ASP A 144 -18.81 17.85 9.82
C ASP A 144 -18.75 18.88 8.70
N MET A 145 -18.04 18.60 7.60
CA MET A 145 -17.84 19.51 6.48
C MET A 145 -17.89 18.76 5.13
N GLY A 146 -17.69 19.47 4.02
CA GLY A 146 -17.59 18.89 2.68
C GLY A 146 -18.76 17.95 2.33
N PRO A 147 -18.51 16.63 2.20
CA PRO A 147 -19.48 15.66 1.70
C PRO A 147 -20.54 15.24 2.73
N LYS A 148 -20.43 15.64 4.00
CA LYS A 148 -21.37 15.32 5.09
C LYS A 148 -21.62 13.81 5.26
N ARG A 149 -20.56 13.01 5.12
CA ARG A 149 -20.61 11.55 5.21
C ARG A 149 -19.30 10.96 5.70
N ASP A 150 -19.38 9.80 6.34
CA ASP A 150 -18.21 9.08 6.85
C ASP A 150 -17.57 8.24 5.73
N VAL A 151 -16.77 8.88 4.89
CA VAL A 151 -16.15 8.26 3.71
C VAL A 151 -15.29 7.05 4.09
N LEU A 152 -14.45 7.19 5.12
CA LEU A 152 -13.58 6.12 5.59
C LEU A 152 -14.38 4.94 6.15
N GLY A 153 -15.41 5.21 6.95
CA GLY A 153 -16.29 4.19 7.52
C GLY A 153 -17.08 3.42 6.48
N GLU A 154 -17.67 4.13 5.51
CA GLU A 154 -18.40 3.51 4.40
C GLU A 154 -17.50 2.60 3.56
N LEU A 155 -16.28 3.06 3.23
CA LEU A 155 -15.32 2.27 2.47
C LEU A 155 -14.79 1.07 3.28
N SER A 156 -14.52 1.24 4.58
CA SER A 156 -14.12 0.16 5.47
C SER A 156 -15.15 -0.97 5.48
N ALA A 157 -16.43 -0.62 5.64
CA ALA A 157 -17.52 -1.59 5.63
C ALA A 157 -17.63 -2.33 4.29
N ALA A 158 -17.52 -1.61 3.17
CA ALA A 158 -17.59 -2.20 1.83
C ALA A 158 -16.41 -3.16 1.55
N ILE A 159 -15.19 -2.78 1.93
CA ILE A 159 -13.98 -3.60 1.77
C ILE A 159 -14.07 -4.89 2.59
N LYS A 160 -14.49 -4.79 3.86
CA LYS A 160 -14.67 -5.95 4.74
C LYS A 160 -15.75 -6.90 4.21
N LYS A 161 -16.84 -6.38 3.63
CA LYS A 161 -17.89 -7.19 2.98
C LYS A 161 -17.36 -8.01 1.79
N LYS A 162 -16.24 -7.59 1.19
CA LYS A 162 -15.51 -8.33 0.14
C LYS A 162 -14.43 -9.27 0.67
N ASN A 163 -14.34 -9.47 1.97
CA ASN A 163 -13.29 -10.26 2.62
C ASN A 163 -11.87 -9.78 2.30
N MET A 164 -11.72 -8.50 1.93
CA MET A 164 -10.42 -7.85 1.83
C MET A 164 -10.05 -7.23 3.18
N LYS A 165 -8.75 -7.15 3.43
CA LYS A 165 -8.17 -6.51 4.61
C LYS A 165 -8.22 -4.99 4.47
N PHE A 166 -8.59 -4.28 5.53
CA PHE A 166 -8.79 -2.83 5.47
C PHE A 166 -7.51 -2.05 5.82
N VAL A 167 -7.19 -1.05 4.99
CA VAL A 167 -6.05 -0.15 5.15
C VAL A 167 -6.53 1.25 5.54
N ALA A 168 -5.91 1.85 6.55
CA ALA A 168 -6.01 3.27 6.85
C ALA A 168 -4.64 3.92 6.75
N SER A 169 -4.48 4.89 5.84
CA SER A 169 -3.20 5.57 5.61
C SER A 169 -3.18 6.97 6.22
N PHE A 170 -2.12 7.29 6.96
CA PHE A 170 -1.94 8.53 7.72
C PHE A 170 -0.65 9.24 7.37
N HIS A 171 -0.78 10.46 6.89
CA HIS A 171 0.34 11.30 6.49
C HIS A 171 0.42 12.60 7.33
N MET A 172 -0.44 12.69 8.34
CA MET A 172 -0.64 13.89 9.16
C MET A 172 0.62 14.37 9.88
N ALA A 173 1.62 13.52 10.15
CA ALA A 173 2.82 13.92 10.89
C ALA A 173 3.51 15.15 10.26
N ARG A 174 3.57 15.22 8.92
CA ARG A 174 4.16 16.36 8.18
C ARG A 174 3.38 17.68 8.37
N ASN A 175 2.10 17.65 8.71
CA ASN A 175 1.23 18.83 8.86
C ASN A 175 1.76 19.83 9.91
N LEU A 176 2.26 19.36 11.05
CA LEU A 176 2.77 20.21 12.13
C LEU A 176 3.83 21.19 11.63
N GLN A 177 3.55 22.48 11.76
CA GLN A 177 4.50 23.55 11.51
C GLN A 177 5.48 23.71 12.67
N ILE A 178 6.78 23.75 12.36
CA ILE A 178 7.85 23.85 13.38
C ILE A 178 8.84 24.98 13.15
N PHE A 179 8.66 25.78 12.10
CA PHE A 179 9.62 26.82 11.67
C PHE A 179 9.13 28.26 11.83
N LYS A 180 8.08 28.52 12.62
CA LYS A 180 7.54 29.87 12.88
C LYS A 180 8.65 30.90 13.16
N GLU A 181 9.57 30.57 14.07
CA GLU A 181 10.67 31.43 14.51
C GLU A 181 11.96 31.32 13.64
N GLN A 182 11.92 30.62 12.50
CA GLN A 182 13.07 30.37 11.63
C GLN A 182 12.75 30.76 10.17
N PRO A 183 12.81 32.07 9.82
CA PRO A 183 12.44 32.58 8.50
C PRO A 183 13.14 31.90 7.32
N GLU A 184 14.39 31.51 7.50
CA GLU A 184 15.18 30.81 6.49
C GLU A 184 14.66 29.39 6.19
N LYS A 185 13.78 28.84 7.03
CA LYS A 185 13.17 27.52 6.89
C LYS A 185 11.67 27.57 6.66
N TRP A 186 11.08 28.74 6.44
CA TRP A 186 9.64 28.87 6.20
C TRP A 186 9.12 28.05 5.00
N LEU A 187 9.98 27.78 4.02
CA LEU A 187 9.67 26.92 2.86
C LEU A 187 10.17 25.47 3.00
N ASN A 188 10.70 25.07 4.15
CA ASN A 188 11.15 23.69 4.36
C ASN A 188 9.93 22.75 4.51
N ASP A 189 9.96 21.61 3.83
CA ASP A 189 8.84 20.68 3.69
C ASP A 189 8.70 19.69 4.87
N THR A 190 9.61 19.73 5.83
CA THR A 190 9.43 19.09 7.15
C THR A 190 8.16 19.64 7.83
N SER A 191 7.74 20.86 7.51
CA SER A 191 6.38 21.38 7.76
C SER A 191 5.60 21.42 6.44
N TYR A 192 4.42 20.78 6.36
CA TYR A 192 3.71 20.64 5.08
C TYR A 192 3.21 21.97 4.52
N PHE A 193 2.69 22.87 5.33
CA PHE A 193 2.37 24.22 4.88
C PHE A 193 3.58 25.14 5.12
N PRO A 194 3.91 26.03 4.17
CA PRO A 194 4.93 27.03 4.42
C PRO A 194 4.42 28.04 5.44
N TYR A 195 5.31 28.49 6.33
CA TYR A 195 4.96 29.56 7.27
C TYR A 195 5.08 30.90 6.55
N ASN A 196 3.99 31.67 6.48
CA ASN A 196 4.00 33.01 5.90
C ASN A 196 3.01 33.90 6.66
N PRO A 197 3.48 34.91 7.41
CA PRO A 197 2.64 35.82 8.22
C PRO A 197 1.50 36.51 7.46
N LYS A 198 1.53 36.52 6.12
CA LYS A 198 0.54 37.17 5.26
C LYS A 198 -0.50 36.19 4.68
N LEU A 199 -0.36 34.89 4.94
CA LEU A 199 -1.21 33.84 4.37
C LEU A 199 -2.01 33.11 5.46
N PRO A 200 -3.13 32.45 5.10
CA PRO A 200 -3.90 31.63 6.03
C PRO A 200 -3.09 30.53 6.72
N THR A 201 -1.98 30.08 6.11
CA THR A 201 -1.13 29.03 6.67
C THR A 201 -0.53 29.38 8.03
N SER A 202 -0.32 30.66 8.34
CA SER A 202 0.16 31.10 9.67
C SER A 202 -0.96 31.62 10.58
N SER A 203 -2.23 31.37 10.25
CA SER A 203 -3.36 31.86 11.04
C SER A 203 -3.31 31.32 12.47
N GLU A 204 -3.63 32.16 13.44
CA GLU A 204 -3.80 31.79 14.85
C GLU A 204 -5.28 31.61 15.22
N ASP A 205 -6.20 31.80 14.27
CA ASP A 205 -7.60 31.40 14.43
C ASP A 205 -7.66 29.90 14.78
N PRO A 206 -8.34 29.49 15.87
CA PRO A 206 -8.28 28.10 16.34
C PRO A 206 -8.70 27.05 15.31
N LEU A 207 -9.62 27.39 14.40
CA LEU A 207 -10.10 26.48 13.38
C LEU A 207 -9.07 26.39 12.25
N LEU A 208 -8.67 27.51 11.65
CA LEU A 208 -7.67 27.52 10.56
C LEU A 208 -6.30 27.01 11.02
N ALA A 209 -5.85 27.40 12.22
CA ALA A 209 -4.60 26.94 12.82
C ALA A 209 -4.53 25.41 12.88
N LYS A 210 -5.68 24.76 13.12
CA LYS A 210 -5.76 23.30 13.17
C LYS A 210 -5.59 22.65 11.79
N MET A 211 -6.22 23.17 10.74
CA MET A 211 -6.03 22.65 9.37
C MET A 211 -4.58 22.80 8.91
N TYR A 212 -4.01 23.98 9.14
CA TYR A 212 -2.67 24.31 8.65
C TYR A 212 -1.54 23.81 9.56
N GLY A 213 -1.84 23.13 10.66
CA GLY A 213 -0.83 22.63 11.59
C GLY A 213 -0.08 23.73 12.36
N ASN A 214 -0.60 24.95 12.40
CA ASN A 214 -0.06 26.08 13.17
C ASN A 214 -0.53 26.03 14.64
N ILE A 215 -0.36 24.88 15.28
CA ILE A 215 -0.74 24.63 16.68
C ILE A 215 0.49 24.23 17.51
N SER A 216 0.37 24.26 18.84
CA SER A 216 1.46 23.81 19.69
C SER A 216 1.79 22.33 19.46
N LYS A 217 3.08 21.97 19.62
CA LYS A 217 3.55 20.59 19.47
C LYS A 217 2.80 19.62 20.39
N GLU A 218 2.53 20.05 21.62
CA GLU A 218 1.76 19.26 22.60
C GLU A 218 0.35 18.95 22.09
N LYS A 219 -0.40 19.98 21.65
CA LYS A 219 -1.74 19.79 21.10
C LYS A 219 -1.72 18.91 19.85
N PHE A 220 -0.73 19.09 19.00
CA PHE A 220 -0.56 18.26 17.81
C PHE A 220 -0.32 16.79 18.15
N ASN A 221 0.63 16.49 19.05
CA ASN A 221 0.94 15.11 19.42
C ASN A 221 -0.23 14.40 20.10
N ASN A 222 -0.98 15.11 20.96
CA ASN A 222 -2.22 14.61 21.55
C ASN A 222 -3.30 14.31 20.50
N ASN A 223 -3.46 15.21 19.51
CA ASN A 223 -4.38 14.95 18.40
C ASN A 223 -3.90 13.76 17.55
N TRP A 224 -2.60 13.64 17.28
CA TRP A 224 -2.03 12.56 16.46
C TRP A 224 -2.38 11.18 17.05
N ILE A 225 -2.11 10.96 18.35
CA ILE A 225 -2.45 9.68 18.99
C ILE A 225 -3.96 9.51 19.13
N GLY A 226 -4.70 10.57 19.46
CA GLY A 226 -6.15 10.49 19.63
C GLY A 226 -6.88 10.13 18.34
N GLN A 227 -6.50 10.73 17.21
CA GLN A 227 -7.08 10.44 15.90
C GLN A 227 -6.78 9.00 15.44
N LEU A 228 -5.57 8.49 15.73
CA LEU A 228 -5.25 7.08 15.48
C LEU A 228 -6.15 6.15 16.29
N LYS A 229 -6.37 6.45 17.57
CA LYS A 229 -7.29 5.68 18.43
C LYS A 229 -8.73 5.75 17.91
N GLU A 230 -9.22 6.93 17.50
CA GLU A 230 -10.55 7.06 16.88
C GLU A 230 -10.71 6.11 15.67
N VAL A 231 -9.71 6.04 14.79
CA VAL A 231 -9.78 5.18 13.61
C VAL A 231 -9.65 3.71 13.96
N ILE A 232 -8.82 3.36 14.94
CA ILE A 232 -8.69 1.98 15.44
C ILE A 232 -10.02 1.51 16.02
N ASP A 233 -10.63 2.29 16.91
CA ASP A 233 -11.85 1.93 17.63
C ASP A 233 -13.07 1.84 16.69
N ASN A 234 -13.21 2.81 15.77
CA ASN A 234 -14.39 2.88 14.91
C ASN A 234 -14.31 1.97 13.68
N TYR A 235 -13.11 1.72 13.16
CA TYR A 235 -12.94 1.07 11.86
C TYR A 235 -12.03 -0.15 11.89
N SER A 236 -11.33 -0.43 12.99
CA SER A 236 -10.54 -1.64 13.20
C SER A 236 -9.71 -2.02 11.96
N PRO A 237 -8.78 -1.16 11.50
CA PRO A 237 -7.94 -1.44 10.33
C PRO A 237 -7.06 -2.67 10.55
N ASP A 238 -6.77 -3.38 9.47
CA ASP A 238 -5.81 -4.49 9.45
C ASP A 238 -4.39 -3.99 9.16
N LEU A 239 -4.27 -2.90 8.40
CA LEU A 239 -3.02 -2.21 8.13
C LEU A 239 -3.14 -0.71 8.39
N ILE A 240 -2.26 -0.17 9.23
CA ILE A 240 -2.07 1.27 9.38
C ILE A 240 -0.81 1.68 8.63
N TYR A 241 -0.97 2.51 7.62
CA TYR A 241 0.15 3.01 6.84
C TYR A 241 0.58 4.38 7.37
N PHE A 242 1.87 4.56 7.67
CA PHE A 242 2.43 5.88 7.94
C PHE A 242 3.30 6.35 6.78
N ASP A 243 3.03 7.56 6.33
CA ASP A 243 3.99 8.30 5.53
C ASP A 243 5.09 8.92 6.42
N SER A 244 6.09 9.53 5.79
CA SER A 244 7.26 10.15 6.39
C SER A 244 6.94 11.26 7.40
N GLN A 245 7.99 11.69 8.11
CA GLN A 245 7.96 12.75 9.13
C GLN A 245 7.45 12.30 10.50
N THR A 246 7.30 10.98 10.74
CA THR A 246 6.93 10.49 12.07
C THR A 246 8.08 10.63 13.07
N GLN A 247 9.32 10.88 12.66
CA GLN A 247 10.42 11.32 13.54
C GLN A 247 10.12 12.63 14.29
N LYS A 248 9.15 13.44 13.82
CA LYS A 248 8.68 14.63 14.55
C LYS A 248 7.81 14.26 15.76
N ILE A 249 7.24 13.05 15.76
CA ILE A 249 6.40 12.55 16.84
C ILE A 249 7.30 12.00 17.95
N PRO A 250 7.13 12.43 19.22
CA PRO A 250 7.94 11.91 20.31
C PRO A 250 7.74 10.40 20.50
N GLU A 251 8.82 9.70 20.88
CA GLU A 251 8.84 8.25 21.06
C GLU A 251 7.77 7.71 22.01
N ALA A 252 7.36 8.49 23.02
CA ALA A 252 6.28 8.10 23.93
C ALA A 252 4.94 7.87 23.19
N TYR A 253 4.57 8.79 22.30
CA TYR A 253 3.32 8.68 21.52
C TYR A 253 3.40 7.54 20.50
N LYS A 254 4.57 7.31 19.88
CA LYS A 254 4.78 6.18 18.97
C LYS A 254 4.60 4.83 19.65
N LYS A 255 5.20 4.67 20.84
CA LYS A 255 5.05 3.45 21.66
C LYS A 255 3.63 3.26 22.15
N GLU A 256 2.97 4.36 22.53
CA GLU A 256 1.55 4.34 22.91
C GLU A 256 0.66 3.88 21.76
N PHE A 257 0.86 4.40 20.56
CA PHE A 257 0.18 3.94 19.36
C PHE A 257 0.36 2.43 19.14
N ALA A 258 1.60 1.96 19.13
CA ALA A 258 1.89 0.55 18.83
C ALA A 258 1.27 -0.38 19.89
N ALA A 259 1.40 -0.04 21.19
CA ALA A 259 0.77 -0.80 22.26
C ALA A 259 -0.75 -0.82 22.14
N TYR A 260 -1.37 0.34 21.85
CA TYR A 260 -2.81 0.44 21.69
C TYR A 260 -3.31 -0.43 20.53
N TYR A 261 -2.67 -0.32 19.37
CA TYR A 261 -3.07 -1.04 18.17
C TYR A 261 -2.90 -2.57 18.31
N PHE A 262 -1.80 -3.02 18.91
CA PHE A 262 -1.57 -4.44 19.15
C PHE A 262 -2.50 -5.03 20.21
N ASN A 263 -2.75 -4.32 21.31
CA ASN A 263 -3.70 -4.78 22.32
C ASN A 263 -5.13 -4.84 21.77
N ASN A 264 -5.55 -3.85 20.99
CA ASN A 264 -6.84 -3.89 20.31
C ASN A 264 -6.93 -5.09 19.35
N ALA A 265 -5.87 -5.40 18.59
CA ALA A 265 -5.84 -6.57 17.71
C ALA A 265 -5.98 -7.90 18.48
N VAL A 266 -5.39 -8.00 19.68
CA VAL A 266 -5.54 -9.16 20.58
C VAL A 266 -6.97 -9.29 21.11
N GLU A 267 -7.62 -8.18 21.45
CA GLU A 267 -9.03 -8.16 21.86
C GLU A 267 -9.93 -8.66 20.72
N GLU A 268 -9.71 -8.16 19.51
CA GLU A 268 -10.41 -8.49 18.27
C GLU A 268 -10.02 -9.85 17.66
N ASN A 269 -9.08 -10.58 18.29
CA ASN A 269 -8.57 -11.87 17.81
C ASN A 269 -8.10 -11.83 16.34
N LYS A 270 -7.34 -10.79 15.97
CA LYS A 270 -6.79 -10.59 14.62
C LYS A 270 -5.31 -10.23 14.65
N GLN A 271 -4.65 -10.40 13.52
CA GLN A 271 -3.32 -9.87 13.28
C GLN A 271 -3.39 -8.55 12.51
N VAL A 272 -2.58 -7.59 12.90
CA VAL A 272 -2.48 -6.26 12.30
C VAL A 272 -1.04 -5.97 11.89
N VAL A 273 -0.88 -5.01 11.00
CA VAL A 273 0.43 -4.54 10.54
C VAL A 273 0.43 -3.02 10.56
N PHE A 274 1.59 -2.40 10.81
CA PHE A 274 1.78 -1.01 10.43
C PHE A 274 3.13 -0.79 9.75
N THR A 275 3.19 0.24 8.90
CA THR A 275 4.38 0.56 8.11
C THR A 275 5.08 1.82 8.60
N HIS A 276 6.34 2.00 8.19
CA HIS A 276 7.10 3.22 8.38
C HIS A 276 8.00 3.52 7.18
N LYS A 277 8.41 4.79 7.05
CA LYS A 277 9.45 5.23 6.12
C LYS A 277 10.80 5.34 6.84
N GLU A 278 11.90 5.09 6.14
CA GLU A 278 13.28 5.48 6.50
C GLU A 278 13.72 5.24 7.96
N GLY A 279 13.35 4.10 8.56
CA GLY A 279 13.73 3.77 9.95
C GLY A 279 13.07 4.64 11.02
N GLU A 280 11.99 5.35 10.70
CA GLU A 280 11.26 6.18 11.66
C GLU A 280 10.58 5.37 12.79
N PHE A 281 10.46 4.05 12.60
CA PHE A 281 10.09 3.06 13.62
C PHE A 281 11.04 1.85 13.58
N PRO A 282 11.16 1.08 14.68
CA PRO A 282 11.96 -0.15 14.67
C PRO A 282 11.35 -1.23 13.75
N LYS A 283 12.20 -1.89 12.96
CA LYS A 283 11.79 -3.01 12.09
C LYS A 283 11.28 -4.24 12.86
N SER A 284 11.58 -4.34 14.15
CA SER A 284 11.09 -5.41 15.02
C SER A 284 9.62 -5.27 15.41
N VAL A 285 8.97 -4.14 15.07
CA VAL A 285 7.56 -3.88 15.41
C VAL A 285 6.75 -3.40 14.21
N SER A 286 7.40 -3.15 13.08
CA SER A 286 6.79 -2.47 11.92
C SER A 286 7.49 -2.84 10.63
N LEU A 287 6.79 -2.66 9.50
CA LEU A 287 7.34 -2.95 8.18
C LEU A 287 7.89 -1.69 7.53
N GLU A 288 9.07 -1.80 6.94
CA GLU A 288 9.62 -0.73 6.12
C GLU A 288 8.85 -0.66 4.80
N ASP A 289 8.47 0.56 4.44
CA ASP A 289 7.81 0.88 3.19
C ASP A 289 8.71 1.76 2.30
N PHE A 290 8.82 1.39 1.02
CA PHE A 290 9.64 2.09 0.04
C PHE A 290 8.77 2.81 -1.00
N GLU A 291 8.64 4.13 -0.86
CA GLU A 291 7.87 4.95 -1.81
C GLU A 291 8.40 4.87 -3.22
N LYS A 292 7.57 4.43 -4.18
CA LYS A 292 7.93 4.29 -5.59
C LYS A 292 9.32 3.65 -5.75
N GLY A 293 9.55 2.65 -4.93
CA GLY A 293 10.85 2.12 -4.59
C GLY A 293 10.81 0.61 -4.49
N ARG A 294 11.94 -0.01 -4.14
CA ARG A 294 12.03 -1.45 -3.86
C ARG A 294 13.44 -1.86 -3.50
N MET A 295 13.55 -3.08 -2.98
CA MET A 295 14.84 -3.75 -2.80
C MET A 295 15.41 -4.25 -4.14
N ASN A 296 16.73 -4.20 -4.28
CA ASN A 296 17.44 -4.74 -5.46
C ASN A 296 17.89 -6.20 -5.30
N LYS A 297 17.67 -6.80 -4.12
CA LYS A 297 18.04 -8.17 -3.77
C LYS A 297 16.96 -8.82 -2.91
N ILE A 298 17.04 -10.14 -2.74
CA ILE A 298 16.22 -10.86 -1.75
C ILE A 298 16.57 -10.35 -0.34
N THR A 299 15.55 -10.06 0.45
CA THR A 299 15.67 -9.68 1.86
C THR A 299 15.11 -10.75 2.78
N LYS A 300 15.59 -10.77 4.03
CA LYS A 300 15.06 -11.66 5.07
C LYS A 300 13.74 -11.11 5.60
N GLU A 301 13.74 -9.82 5.93
CA GLU A 301 12.59 -9.08 6.42
C GLU A 301 11.60 -8.85 5.27
N PHE A 302 10.31 -8.95 5.58
CA PHE A 302 9.25 -8.61 4.63
C PHE A 302 9.11 -7.08 4.56
N TRP A 303 8.75 -6.54 3.41
CA TRP A 303 8.64 -5.10 3.19
C TRP A 303 7.46 -4.74 2.30
N LEU A 304 7.03 -3.48 2.37
CA LEU A 304 6.03 -2.91 1.48
C LEU A 304 6.71 -1.96 0.49
N THR A 305 6.15 -1.85 -0.70
CA THR A 305 6.32 -0.65 -1.51
C THR A 305 4.97 -0.18 -1.98
N ASP A 306 4.79 1.12 -1.97
CA ASP A 306 3.72 1.80 -2.67
C ASP A 306 4.15 2.30 -4.05
N GLU A 307 3.23 2.15 -5.01
CA GLU A 307 3.35 2.64 -6.38
C GLU A 307 2.01 3.24 -6.79
N THR A 308 1.93 3.94 -7.91
CA THR A 308 0.69 4.53 -8.42
C THR A 308 0.39 4.12 -9.86
N VAL A 309 -0.88 4.07 -10.25
CA VAL A 309 -1.29 3.92 -11.65
C VAL A 309 -0.87 5.11 -12.52
N SER A 310 -0.58 6.25 -11.90
CA SER A 310 -0.30 7.51 -12.57
C SER A 310 1.18 7.76 -12.87
N LEU A 311 1.42 8.75 -13.73
CA LEU A 311 2.69 9.41 -13.98
C LEU A 311 2.66 10.77 -13.27
N GLY A 312 3.48 10.93 -12.24
CA GLY A 312 3.75 12.23 -11.61
C GLY A 312 3.08 12.49 -10.27
N SER A 313 1.78 12.19 -10.09
CA SER A 313 1.05 12.53 -8.85
C SER A 313 0.24 11.38 -8.28
N TRP A 314 0.12 11.32 -6.95
CA TRP A 314 -0.76 10.39 -6.25
C TRP A 314 -2.25 10.76 -6.36
N SER A 315 -2.60 12.05 -6.40
CA SER A 315 -3.98 12.55 -6.54
C SER A 315 -4.35 12.83 -7.99
N TYR A 316 -5.65 12.95 -8.28
CA TYR A 316 -6.14 13.23 -9.61
C TYR A 316 -5.74 14.62 -10.10
N THR A 317 -5.32 14.70 -11.37
CA THR A 317 -5.15 15.96 -12.09
C THR A 317 -5.74 15.87 -13.49
N ASN A 318 -6.11 17.00 -14.07
CA ASN A 318 -6.68 17.05 -15.42
C ASN A 318 -5.70 16.56 -16.51
N THR A 319 -4.40 16.57 -16.23
CA THR A 319 -3.32 16.15 -17.13
C THR A 319 -2.67 14.84 -16.70
N LEU A 320 -3.29 14.08 -15.80
CA LEU A 320 -2.70 12.89 -15.20
C LEU A 320 -2.41 11.82 -16.26
N GLY A 321 -1.12 11.63 -16.56
CA GLY A 321 -0.67 10.50 -17.36
C GLY A 321 -0.79 9.19 -16.57
N LEU A 322 -0.85 8.05 -17.26
CA LEU A 322 -0.94 6.72 -16.64
C LEU A 322 0.20 5.81 -17.08
N LYS A 323 0.61 4.91 -16.18
CA LYS A 323 1.50 3.79 -16.49
C LYS A 323 0.77 2.75 -17.33
N LYS A 324 1.54 1.90 -18.02
CA LYS A 324 0.98 0.72 -18.69
C LYS A 324 0.73 -0.38 -17.67
N THR A 325 -0.30 -1.19 -17.87
CA THR A 325 -0.59 -2.37 -17.05
C THR A 325 0.62 -3.30 -16.92
N ASN A 326 1.35 -3.52 -18.01
CA ASN A 326 2.55 -4.38 -18.02
C ASN A 326 3.61 -3.89 -17.05
N ASP A 327 3.85 -2.57 -17.00
CA ASP A 327 4.84 -1.98 -16.08
C ASP A 327 4.49 -2.32 -14.61
N ILE A 328 3.20 -2.30 -14.26
CA ILE A 328 2.72 -2.58 -12.90
C ILE A 328 2.80 -4.08 -12.58
N ILE A 329 2.42 -4.95 -13.52
CA ILE A 329 2.55 -6.41 -13.36
C ILE A 329 4.04 -6.79 -13.18
N HIS A 330 4.94 -6.16 -13.93
CA HIS A 330 6.37 -6.40 -13.79
C HIS A 330 6.92 -5.93 -12.44
N VAL A 331 6.47 -4.77 -11.96
CA VAL A 331 6.80 -4.29 -10.61
C VAL A 331 6.32 -5.29 -9.57
N LEU A 332 5.07 -5.76 -9.67
CA LEU A 332 4.52 -6.76 -8.73
C LEU A 332 5.37 -8.04 -8.72
N ALA A 333 5.71 -8.58 -9.88
CA ALA A 333 6.52 -9.79 -9.97
C ALA A 333 7.94 -9.60 -9.38
N ASP A 334 8.58 -8.46 -9.61
CA ASP A 334 9.90 -8.12 -9.06
C ASP A 334 9.87 -7.92 -7.53
N VAL A 335 8.83 -7.26 -7.02
CA VAL A 335 8.62 -7.05 -5.58
C VAL A 335 8.41 -8.38 -4.86
N VAL A 336 7.50 -9.22 -5.37
CA VAL A 336 7.16 -10.50 -4.72
C VAL A 336 8.35 -11.47 -4.74
N SER A 337 9.14 -11.50 -5.81
CA SER A 337 10.32 -12.37 -5.88
C SER A 337 11.44 -11.96 -4.93
N LYS A 338 11.39 -10.73 -4.39
CA LYS A 338 12.35 -10.16 -3.44
C LYS A 338 11.79 -9.97 -2.03
N ASN A 339 10.74 -10.71 -1.68
CA ASN A 339 10.13 -10.75 -0.35
C ASN A 339 9.31 -9.51 0.03
N GLY A 340 8.67 -8.84 -0.94
CA GLY A 340 7.81 -7.68 -0.68
C GLY A 340 6.33 -7.88 -1.03
N ALA A 341 5.53 -6.89 -0.67
CA ALA A 341 4.17 -6.66 -1.17
C ALA A 341 4.09 -5.30 -1.88
N LEU A 342 3.18 -5.17 -2.85
CA LEU A 342 2.90 -3.96 -3.61
C LEU A 342 1.55 -3.39 -3.19
N MET A 343 1.53 -2.11 -2.80
CA MET A 343 0.30 -1.35 -2.57
C MET A 343 0.14 -0.30 -3.66
N LEU A 344 -0.81 -0.51 -4.58
CA LEU A 344 -0.98 0.35 -5.74
C LEU A 344 -2.03 1.43 -5.49
N ASN A 345 -1.64 2.69 -5.65
CA ASN A 345 -2.51 3.85 -5.55
C ASN A 345 -3.35 4.05 -6.83
N VAL A 346 -4.61 4.41 -6.63
CA VAL A 346 -5.46 5.07 -7.63
C VAL A 346 -5.74 6.51 -7.26
N SER A 347 -6.12 7.31 -8.25
CA SER A 347 -6.31 8.76 -8.15
C SER A 347 -7.75 9.14 -8.53
N PRO A 348 -8.72 9.03 -7.61
CA PRO A 348 -10.11 9.43 -7.85
C PRO A 348 -10.25 10.95 -8.02
N MET A 349 -11.22 11.37 -8.82
CA MET A 349 -11.59 12.78 -8.98
C MET A 349 -12.27 13.32 -7.72
N GLY A 350 -12.27 14.63 -7.48
CA GLY A 350 -12.92 15.24 -6.29
C GLY A 350 -14.40 14.88 -6.07
N ASN A 351 -15.12 14.43 -7.10
CA ASN A 351 -16.50 13.94 -6.98
C ASN A 351 -16.62 12.46 -6.56
N GLY A 352 -15.52 11.70 -6.47
CA GLY A 352 -15.51 10.30 -6.04
C GLY A 352 -15.48 9.26 -7.16
N ILE A 353 -15.47 9.67 -8.43
CA ILE A 353 -15.25 8.73 -9.54
C ILE A 353 -13.75 8.38 -9.62
N ILE A 354 -13.44 7.08 -9.64
CA ILE A 354 -12.17 6.57 -10.19
C ILE A 354 -12.26 6.63 -11.72
N PRO A 355 -11.43 7.39 -12.44
CA PRO A 355 -11.49 7.50 -13.90
C PRO A 355 -11.44 6.15 -14.63
N ILE A 356 -12.20 5.99 -15.71
CA ILE A 356 -12.35 4.70 -16.43
C ILE A 356 -11.01 4.12 -16.92
N ASN A 357 -10.07 4.98 -17.31
CA ASN A 357 -8.73 4.57 -17.73
C ASN A 357 -7.92 3.95 -16.57
N GLN A 358 -8.11 4.40 -15.33
CA GLN A 358 -7.54 3.76 -14.15
C GLN A 358 -8.28 2.47 -13.78
N GLN A 359 -9.61 2.44 -13.93
CA GLN A 359 -10.38 1.21 -13.72
C GLN A 359 -9.93 0.10 -14.68
N ASN A 360 -9.70 0.42 -15.96
CA ASN A 360 -9.23 -0.54 -16.95
C ASN A 360 -7.88 -1.16 -16.56
N ILE A 361 -6.92 -0.36 -16.08
CA ILE A 361 -5.63 -0.87 -15.58
C ILE A 361 -5.86 -1.87 -14.45
N LEU A 362 -6.72 -1.54 -13.47
CA LEU A 362 -7.03 -2.43 -12.36
C LEU A 362 -7.68 -3.73 -12.82
N LEU A 363 -8.63 -3.67 -13.75
CA LEU A 363 -9.31 -4.84 -14.29
C LEU A 363 -8.35 -5.73 -15.08
N GLU A 364 -7.45 -5.16 -15.88
CA GLU A 364 -6.44 -5.92 -16.61
C GLU A 364 -5.42 -6.61 -15.68
N ILE A 365 -5.03 -5.95 -14.58
CA ILE A 365 -4.23 -6.59 -13.51
C ILE A 365 -5.00 -7.75 -12.90
N GLY A 366 -6.30 -7.56 -12.64
CA GLY A 366 -7.19 -8.58 -12.10
C GLY A 366 -7.31 -9.82 -13.00
N ASP A 367 -7.49 -9.61 -14.30
CA ASP A 367 -7.55 -10.68 -15.30
C ASP A 367 -6.25 -11.49 -15.34
N TRP A 368 -5.10 -10.80 -15.26
CA TRP A 368 -3.80 -11.46 -15.16
C TRP A 368 -3.67 -12.27 -13.86
N LEU A 369 -4.02 -11.69 -12.71
CA LEU A 369 -3.95 -12.34 -11.39
C LEU A 369 -4.94 -13.51 -11.24
N LYS A 370 -6.06 -13.50 -11.97
CA LYS A 370 -6.99 -14.63 -12.00
C LYS A 370 -6.35 -15.89 -12.60
N THR A 371 -5.50 -15.72 -13.61
CA THR A 371 -4.79 -16.82 -14.27
C THR A 371 -3.48 -17.17 -13.56
N ASN A 372 -2.72 -16.14 -13.19
CA ASN A 372 -1.32 -16.27 -12.73
C ASN A 372 -1.15 -16.12 -11.21
N GLY A 373 -2.24 -15.87 -10.47
CA GLY A 373 -2.20 -15.55 -9.05
C GLY A 373 -1.62 -16.65 -8.16
N GLU A 374 -1.59 -17.91 -8.60
CA GLU A 374 -0.91 -19.00 -7.87
C GLU A 374 0.60 -18.74 -7.71
N ALA A 375 1.22 -18.02 -8.64
CA ALA A 375 2.62 -17.62 -8.59
C ALA A 375 2.88 -16.38 -7.71
N ILE A 376 1.82 -15.70 -7.25
CA ILE A 376 1.89 -14.48 -6.44
C ILE A 376 1.41 -14.78 -5.03
N TYR A 377 0.13 -15.10 -4.86
CA TYR A 377 -0.53 -15.23 -3.56
C TYR A 377 -0.02 -16.45 -2.77
N GLY A 378 0.36 -16.21 -1.52
CA GLY A 378 0.93 -17.23 -0.63
C GLY A 378 2.31 -17.75 -1.06
N SER A 379 2.92 -17.16 -2.10
CA SER A 379 4.28 -17.52 -2.50
C SER A 379 5.34 -16.89 -1.58
N ARG A 380 6.57 -17.40 -1.66
CA ARG A 380 7.77 -16.82 -1.05
C ARG A 380 8.87 -16.73 -2.12
N PRO A 381 9.91 -15.91 -1.91
CA PRO A 381 11.08 -15.92 -2.79
C PRO A 381 11.64 -17.32 -2.98
N TRP A 382 12.09 -17.62 -4.20
CA TRP A 382 12.95 -18.77 -4.42
C TRP A 382 14.40 -18.43 -4.03
N LYS A 383 15.35 -19.34 -4.30
CA LYS A 383 16.79 -19.13 -4.04
C LYS A 383 17.38 -17.98 -4.87
N VAL A 384 16.79 -17.74 -6.04
CA VAL A 384 17.15 -16.68 -6.99
C VAL A 384 15.88 -15.87 -7.21
N PHE A 385 15.93 -14.54 -7.15
CA PHE A 385 14.72 -13.71 -7.35
C PHE A 385 14.39 -13.52 -8.82
N GLY A 386 15.40 -13.63 -9.70
CA GLY A 386 15.24 -13.39 -11.12
C GLY A 386 16.54 -13.46 -11.91
N GLU A 387 16.39 -13.38 -13.23
CA GLU A 387 17.46 -13.31 -14.23
C GLU A 387 17.03 -12.36 -15.35
N GLY A 388 17.96 -12.06 -16.26
CA GLY A 388 17.73 -11.17 -17.40
C GLY A 388 18.71 -9.99 -17.46
N PRO A 389 18.69 -9.25 -18.58
CA PRO A 389 19.59 -8.11 -18.79
C PRO A 389 19.23 -6.90 -17.93
N THR A 390 17.97 -6.78 -17.49
CA THR A 390 17.48 -5.58 -16.82
C THR A 390 17.76 -5.65 -15.32
N LYS A 391 18.67 -4.79 -14.86
CA LYS A 391 19.11 -4.74 -13.46
C LYS A 391 18.68 -3.45 -12.77
N GLN A 392 18.30 -3.60 -11.51
CA GLN A 392 18.16 -2.48 -10.60
C GLN A 392 19.45 -2.36 -9.77
N GLU A 393 20.17 -1.26 -9.94
CA GLU A 393 21.48 -1.10 -9.31
C GLU A 393 21.41 -0.84 -7.79
N LYS A 394 20.36 -0.16 -7.31
CA LYS A 394 20.23 0.24 -5.90
C LYS A 394 18.87 -0.11 -5.29
N SER A 395 18.84 -0.30 -3.97
CA SER A 395 17.59 -0.30 -3.19
C SER A 395 17.25 1.13 -2.78
N GLY A 396 15.98 1.41 -2.50
CA GLY A 396 15.55 2.69 -1.92
C GLY A 396 14.21 3.18 -2.46
N MET A 397 13.88 4.42 -2.07
CA MET A 397 12.68 5.15 -2.49
C MET A 397 12.94 5.95 -3.78
N PHE A 398 11.85 6.31 -4.48
CA PHE A 398 11.84 7.13 -5.69
C PHE A 398 12.84 6.66 -6.74
N LEU A 399 12.74 5.38 -7.10
CA LEU A 399 13.60 4.80 -8.12
C LEU A 399 13.12 5.19 -9.51
N ASP A 400 14.09 5.32 -10.43
CA ASP A 400 13.79 5.55 -11.84
C ASP A 400 13.00 4.40 -12.43
N LYS A 401 12.18 4.71 -13.44
CA LYS A 401 11.44 3.69 -14.17
C LYS A 401 12.41 2.71 -14.82
N ILE A 402 12.22 1.43 -14.49
CA ILE A 402 12.85 0.31 -15.17
C ILE A 402 11.83 -0.30 -16.14
N THR A 403 12.25 -0.59 -17.37
CA THR A 403 11.42 -1.27 -18.37
C THR A 403 11.99 -2.66 -18.60
N TYR A 404 11.24 -3.68 -18.18
CA TYR A 404 11.63 -5.08 -18.38
C TYR A 404 11.28 -5.55 -19.79
N THR A 405 11.90 -6.65 -20.19
CA THR A 405 11.71 -7.29 -21.49
C THR A 405 11.35 -8.77 -21.32
N PRO A 406 10.94 -9.47 -22.40
CA PRO A 406 10.75 -10.92 -22.36
C PRO A 406 12.00 -11.76 -22.03
N GLN A 407 13.18 -11.13 -21.87
CA GLN A 407 14.39 -11.78 -21.38
C GLN A 407 14.52 -11.72 -19.86
N ASP A 408 13.68 -10.92 -19.19
CA ASP A 408 13.65 -10.81 -17.74
C ASP A 408 12.66 -11.80 -17.14
N ILE A 409 13.11 -12.50 -16.09
CA ILE A 409 12.33 -13.54 -15.43
C ILE A 409 12.38 -13.29 -13.93
N ARG A 410 11.26 -13.49 -13.24
CA ARG A 410 11.16 -13.42 -11.78
C ARG A 410 10.68 -14.73 -11.22
N TYR A 411 11.28 -15.15 -10.11
CA TYR A 411 11.01 -16.45 -9.52
C TYR A 411 10.35 -16.34 -8.16
N THR A 412 9.27 -17.10 -7.99
CA THR A 412 8.65 -17.33 -6.70
C THR A 412 8.53 -18.83 -6.46
N ARG A 413 8.23 -19.21 -5.22
CA ARG A 413 8.07 -20.60 -4.82
C ARG A 413 6.87 -20.75 -3.89
N LYS A 414 6.15 -21.86 -4.06
CA LYS A 414 5.16 -22.35 -3.11
C LYS A 414 5.36 -23.86 -2.94
N GLU A 415 5.68 -24.30 -1.73
CA GLU A 415 5.96 -25.71 -1.42
C GLU A 415 7.04 -26.31 -2.34
N THR A 416 6.73 -27.33 -3.14
CA THR A 416 7.64 -27.95 -4.11
C THR A 416 7.51 -27.38 -5.53
N THR A 417 6.77 -26.28 -5.70
CA THR A 417 6.56 -25.64 -7.01
C THR A 417 7.36 -24.36 -7.10
N ILE A 418 8.11 -24.21 -8.19
CA ILE A 418 8.79 -22.97 -8.57
C ILE A 418 8.01 -22.35 -9.73
N TYR A 419 7.79 -21.04 -9.66
CA TYR A 419 7.15 -20.29 -10.73
C TYR A 419 8.19 -19.39 -11.38
N ALA A 420 8.33 -19.45 -12.69
CA ALA A 420 9.13 -18.53 -13.49
C ALA A 420 8.18 -17.59 -14.23
N ILE A 421 8.13 -16.34 -13.79
CA ILE A 421 7.31 -15.27 -14.35
C ILE A 421 8.15 -14.54 -15.40
N VAL A 422 7.87 -14.79 -16.68
CA VAL A 422 8.60 -14.16 -17.79
C VAL A 422 7.92 -12.83 -18.11
N LEU A 423 8.68 -11.73 -18.08
CA LEU A 423 8.16 -10.35 -18.12
C LEU A 423 7.88 -9.88 -19.55
N GLY A 424 7.08 -10.66 -20.26
CA GLY A 424 6.58 -10.41 -21.62
C GLY A 424 6.64 -11.66 -22.49
N TRP A 425 6.04 -11.59 -23.68
CA TRP A 425 6.04 -12.72 -24.61
C TRP A 425 7.27 -12.72 -25.53
N PRO A 426 8.12 -13.78 -25.52
CA PRO A 426 9.32 -13.84 -26.37
C PRO A 426 9.02 -14.27 -27.82
N GLY A 427 7.77 -14.63 -28.12
CA GLY A 427 7.32 -15.08 -29.43
C GLY A 427 6.98 -16.58 -29.49
N ASN A 428 6.29 -16.97 -30.56
CA ASN A 428 5.77 -18.33 -30.74
C ASN A 428 6.87 -19.32 -31.18
N ASN A 429 6.82 -20.56 -30.67
CA ASN A 429 7.78 -21.61 -30.99
C ASN A 429 9.25 -21.23 -30.73
N LYS A 430 9.50 -20.30 -29.81
CA LYS A 430 10.84 -19.83 -29.45
C LYS A 430 11.41 -20.68 -28.32
N PHE A 431 12.71 -20.90 -28.37
CA PHE A 431 13.42 -21.50 -27.27
C PHE A 431 13.68 -20.46 -26.18
N LEU A 432 13.36 -20.80 -24.94
CA LEU A 432 13.62 -20.02 -23.75
C LEU A 432 14.47 -20.87 -22.81
N THR A 433 15.59 -20.31 -22.35
CA THR A 433 16.47 -20.98 -21.38
C THR A 433 16.37 -20.27 -20.04
N LEU A 434 15.96 -20.99 -19.01
CA LEU A 434 15.98 -20.52 -17.62
C LEU A 434 17.38 -20.80 -17.04
N THR A 435 18.23 -19.77 -17.08
CA THR A 435 19.66 -19.85 -16.74
C THR A 435 19.91 -20.06 -15.25
N ALA A 436 18.95 -19.73 -14.39
CA ALA A 436 18.99 -20.01 -12.96
C ALA A 436 19.09 -21.51 -12.63
N PHE A 437 18.71 -22.41 -13.54
CA PHE A 437 18.74 -23.86 -13.32
C PHE A 437 20.08 -24.51 -13.71
N THR A 438 21.18 -23.93 -13.24
CA THR A 438 22.54 -24.41 -13.54
C THR A 438 23.31 -24.77 -12.26
N ASN A 439 24.33 -25.63 -12.38
CA ASN A 439 25.22 -25.94 -11.26
C ASN A 439 26.00 -24.70 -10.81
N ALA A 440 26.27 -23.74 -11.70
CA ALA A 440 26.96 -22.51 -11.35
C ALA A 440 26.13 -21.64 -10.37
N ILE A 441 24.79 -21.64 -10.51
CA ILE A 441 23.90 -20.81 -9.69
C ILE A 441 23.36 -21.58 -8.48
N LEU A 442 22.98 -22.85 -8.65
CA LEU A 442 22.34 -23.65 -7.61
C LEU A 442 23.29 -24.64 -6.93
N GLY A 443 24.54 -24.75 -7.39
CA GLY A 443 25.44 -25.82 -6.98
C GLY A 443 24.84 -27.20 -7.26
N ASN A 444 25.11 -28.16 -6.39
CA ASN A 444 24.53 -29.51 -6.45
C ASN A 444 23.05 -29.58 -6.02
N GLN A 445 22.35 -28.44 -5.94
CA GLN A 445 20.97 -28.34 -5.46
C GLN A 445 19.97 -28.03 -6.59
N ILE A 446 20.28 -28.41 -7.84
CA ILE A 446 19.32 -28.34 -8.94
C ILE A 446 18.12 -29.23 -8.59
N PRO A 447 16.89 -28.67 -8.53
CA PRO A 447 15.71 -29.47 -8.21
C PRO A 447 15.45 -30.54 -9.27
N LYS A 448 15.05 -31.74 -8.82
CA LYS A 448 14.57 -32.79 -9.74
C LYS A 448 13.20 -32.41 -10.26
N ILE A 449 13.12 -32.00 -11.52
CA ILE A 449 11.86 -31.58 -12.16
C ILE A 449 10.98 -32.82 -12.39
N LYS A 450 9.72 -32.70 -11.99
CA LYS A 450 8.67 -33.71 -12.23
C LYS A 450 7.91 -33.36 -13.51
N THR A 451 7.45 -32.11 -13.61
CA THR A 451 6.56 -31.63 -14.67
C THR A 451 6.79 -30.12 -14.89
N ILE A 452 6.57 -29.69 -16.13
CA ILE A 452 6.54 -28.28 -16.52
C ILE A 452 5.24 -28.01 -17.25
N SER A 453 4.60 -26.89 -16.90
CA SER A 453 3.40 -26.38 -17.58
C SER A 453 3.46 -24.85 -17.63
N ILE A 454 2.53 -24.24 -18.36
CA ILE A 454 2.33 -22.78 -18.37
C ILE A 454 0.92 -22.51 -17.83
N LEU A 455 0.79 -21.61 -16.85
CA LEU A 455 -0.51 -21.25 -16.31
C LEU A 455 -1.40 -20.65 -17.40
N GLY A 456 -2.68 -21.04 -17.44
CA GLY A 456 -3.62 -20.65 -18.50
C GLY A 456 -3.48 -21.42 -19.81
N TYR A 457 -2.47 -22.27 -19.98
CA TYR A 457 -2.25 -23.07 -21.19
C TYR A 457 -2.52 -24.56 -20.95
N LYS A 458 -3.26 -25.20 -21.86
CA LYS A 458 -3.65 -26.62 -21.74
C LYS A 458 -2.77 -27.58 -22.54
N GLY A 459 -1.88 -27.06 -23.39
CA GLY A 459 -1.00 -27.91 -24.19
C GLY A 459 0.24 -28.38 -23.44
N GLU A 460 0.97 -29.32 -24.03
CA GLU A 460 2.22 -29.81 -23.48
C GLU A 460 3.36 -28.81 -23.68
N VAL A 461 4.30 -28.78 -22.72
CA VAL A 461 5.51 -27.96 -22.77
C VAL A 461 6.71 -28.89 -22.80
N SER A 462 7.40 -28.94 -23.94
CA SER A 462 8.64 -29.72 -24.08
C SER A 462 9.77 -29.02 -23.32
N PHE A 463 10.55 -29.77 -22.54
CA PHE A 463 11.69 -29.24 -21.81
C PHE A 463 12.87 -30.22 -21.74
N SER A 464 14.08 -29.67 -21.59
CA SER A 464 15.32 -30.39 -21.32
C SER A 464 16.14 -29.64 -20.28
N ILE A 465 16.81 -30.37 -19.38
CA ILE A 465 17.84 -29.78 -18.51
C ILE A 465 19.17 -29.89 -19.27
N GLU A 466 19.78 -28.74 -19.55
CA GLU A 466 21.03 -28.62 -20.29
C GLU A 466 22.09 -27.93 -19.42
N GLU A 467 23.35 -27.94 -19.87
CA GLU A 467 24.46 -27.29 -19.15
C GLU A 467 24.20 -25.80 -18.89
N LYS A 468 23.53 -25.12 -19.84
CA LYS A 468 23.21 -23.68 -19.78
C LYS A 468 21.94 -23.36 -18.99
N GLY A 469 21.20 -24.36 -18.54
CA GLY A 469 19.98 -24.19 -17.76
C GLY A 469 18.82 -25.07 -18.24
N LEU A 470 17.63 -24.74 -17.78
CA LEU A 470 16.40 -25.44 -18.17
C LEU A 470 15.86 -24.84 -19.47
N LEU A 471 15.98 -25.59 -20.56
CA LEU A 471 15.49 -25.22 -21.88
C LEU A 471 14.03 -25.65 -22.02
N LEU A 472 13.19 -24.74 -22.52
CA LEU A 472 11.82 -25.02 -22.95
C LEU A 472 11.52 -24.35 -24.28
N LYS A 473 10.48 -24.83 -24.96
CA LYS A 473 9.95 -24.21 -26.18
C LYS A 473 8.60 -23.57 -25.88
N THR A 474 8.45 -22.28 -26.20
CA THR A 474 7.17 -21.59 -26.05
C THR A 474 6.11 -22.19 -26.98
N PRO A 475 4.84 -22.18 -26.58
CA PRO A 475 3.71 -22.56 -27.42
C PRO A 475 3.71 -21.87 -28.80
N ASN A 476 2.97 -22.46 -29.74
CA ASN A 476 2.79 -21.91 -31.09
C ASN A 476 1.82 -20.71 -31.14
N GLN A 477 1.32 -20.27 -29.99
CA GLN A 477 0.42 -19.14 -29.81
C GLN A 477 0.87 -18.30 -28.60
N GLU A 478 0.54 -17.02 -28.61
CA GLU A 478 0.77 -16.14 -27.47
C GLU A 478 -0.12 -16.56 -26.30
N ILE A 479 0.47 -16.63 -25.10
CA ILE A 479 -0.26 -16.94 -23.87
C ILE A 479 -0.69 -15.66 -23.15
N ASP A 480 0.27 -14.75 -22.94
CA ASP A 480 0.04 -13.45 -22.34
C ASP A 480 1.20 -12.51 -22.74
N ASP A 481 0.86 -11.34 -23.30
CA ASP A 481 1.82 -10.35 -23.78
C ASP A 481 2.48 -9.55 -22.65
N LYS A 482 1.82 -9.47 -21.49
CA LYS A 482 2.25 -8.69 -20.32
C LYS A 482 3.26 -9.49 -19.53
N ALA A 483 2.90 -10.70 -19.13
CA ALA A 483 3.78 -11.68 -18.52
C ALA A 483 3.11 -13.05 -18.51
N PHE A 484 3.86 -14.13 -18.75
CA PHE A 484 3.34 -15.49 -18.61
C PHE A 484 4.13 -16.27 -17.57
N VAL A 485 3.48 -17.27 -16.95
CA VAL A 485 4.05 -18.02 -15.83
C VAL A 485 4.29 -19.46 -16.22
N ILE A 486 5.54 -19.89 -16.11
CA ILE A 486 5.94 -21.29 -16.21
C ILE A 486 5.89 -21.90 -14.81
N LYS A 487 5.09 -22.95 -14.64
CA LYS A 487 4.97 -23.72 -13.40
C LYS A 487 5.88 -24.95 -13.48
N ILE A 488 6.83 -25.02 -12.55
CA ILE A 488 7.87 -26.05 -12.49
C ILE A 488 7.67 -26.83 -11.19
N GLU A 489 7.07 -28.02 -11.28
CA GLU A 489 6.84 -28.86 -10.11
C GLU A 489 8.06 -29.76 -9.89
N THR A 490 8.62 -29.74 -8.68
CA THR A 490 9.81 -30.53 -8.33
C THR A 490 9.43 -31.71 -7.46
N LYS A 491 10.26 -32.76 -7.48
CA LYS A 491 10.18 -33.83 -6.48
C LYS A 491 10.63 -33.26 -5.11
N SER A 492 9.98 -33.72 -4.04
CA SER A 492 10.32 -33.39 -2.65
C SER A 492 11.74 -33.80 -2.29
#